data_AF-A0A2V9LKU7-F1
#
_entry.id   AF-A0A2V9LKU7-F1
#
_cell.length_a   1.000
_cell.length_b   1.000
_cell.length_c   1.000
_cell.angle_alpha   90.00
_cell.angle_beta   90.00
_cell.angle_gamma   90.00
#
_symmetry.space_group_name_H-M   'P 1'
#
loop_
_entity.id
_entity.type
_entity.pdbx_description
1 polymer ?
#
loop_
_entity_poly.entity_id
_entity_poly.type
_entity_poly.pdbx_seq_one_letter_code
_entity_poly.pdbx_strand_id
1 'polypeptide(L)'
;MPKVRRENLPPALLQHLLDRIQERKITARQLMELARWLDGEPEVPQGEWYKRFSGMTVCGDGELIKTFLLPGKNPKGMRID
;
A
#
# COMPACT_ATOMS: atom_id res chain seq x y z
N MET A 1 15.64 -0.58 -7.94
CA MET A 1 14.17 -0.57 -7.76
C MET A 1 13.83 0.68 -6.96
N PRO A 2 12.76 1.45 -7.26
CA PRO A 2 12.39 2.61 -6.43
C PRO A 2 12.05 2.19 -5.00
N LYS A 3 12.28 3.08 -4.03
CA LYS A 3 11.77 2.93 -2.66
C LYS A 3 10.32 3.43 -2.61
N VAL A 4 9.50 2.86 -1.71
CA VAL A 4 8.14 3.37 -1.52
C VAL A 4 8.16 4.79 -0.96
N ARG A 5 7.48 5.70 -1.64
CA ARG A 5 7.35 7.10 -1.24
C ARG A 5 6.41 7.25 -0.05
N ARG A 6 6.87 7.95 0.99
CA ARG A 6 6.14 8.16 2.25
C ARG A 6 5.64 9.58 2.43
N GLU A 7 6.39 10.53 1.89
CA GLU A 7 6.14 11.97 2.04
C GLU A 7 5.83 12.59 0.67
N ASN A 8 5.22 13.78 0.68
CA ASN A 8 4.93 14.54 -0.54
C ASN A 8 4.14 13.72 -1.57
N LEU A 9 3.17 12.93 -1.09
CA LEU A 9 2.22 12.24 -1.96
C LEU A 9 1.35 13.28 -2.67
N PRO A 10 0.97 13.04 -3.94
CA PRO A 10 -0.03 13.87 -4.62
C PRO A 10 -1.30 14.00 -3.75
N PRO A 11 -1.83 15.21 -3.49
CA PRO A 11 -2.93 15.39 -2.54
C PRO A 11 -4.17 14.54 -2.82
N ALA A 12 -4.54 14.42 -4.10
CA ALA A 12 -5.67 13.57 -4.52
C ALA A 12 -5.41 12.07 -4.23
N LEU A 13 -4.16 11.62 -4.34
CA LEU A 13 -3.80 10.25 -3.99
C LEU A 13 -3.86 10.04 -2.47
N LEU A 14 -3.37 10.99 -1.67
CA LEU A 14 -3.47 10.91 -0.21
C LEU A 14 -4.93 10.82 0.23
N GLN A 15 -5.79 11.70 -0.29
CA GLN A 15 -7.23 11.67 0.01
C GLN A 15 -7.84 10.30 -0.36
N HIS A 16 -7.53 9.79 -1.56
CA HIS A 16 -8.00 8.47 -1.97
C HIS A 16 -7.59 7.36 -0.99
N LEU A 17 -6.34 7.35 -0.52
CA LEU A 17 -5.86 6.35 0.44
C LEU A 17 -6.58 6.47 1.78
N LEU A 18 -6.85 7.69 2.26
CA LEU A 18 -7.62 7.94 3.47
C LEU A 18 -9.06 7.43 3.34
N ASP A 19 -9.73 7.72 2.21
CA ASP A 19 -11.09 7.23 1.94
C ASP A 19 -11.12 5.69 1.95
N ARG A 20 -10.13 5.05 1.31
CA ARG A 20 -10.02 3.58 1.30
C ARG A 20 -9.78 2.97 2.67
N ILE A 21 -9.07 3.64 3.56
CA ILE A 21 -8.87 3.22 4.95
C ILE A 21 -10.22 3.21 5.68
N GLN A 22 -11.01 4.28 5.52
CA GLN A 22 -12.33 4.41 6.14
C GLN A 22 -13.34 3.39 5.59
N GLU A 23 -13.52 3.35 4.27
CA GLU A 23 -14.48 2.47 3.59
C GLU A 23 -14.26 0.99 3.93
N ARG A 24 -12.99 0.57 4.00
CA ARG A 24 -12.61 -0.83 4.24
C ARG A 24 -12.39 -1.14 5.71
N LYS A 25 -12.62 -0.18 6.60
CA LYS A 25 -12.44 -0.32 8.06
C LYS A 25 -11.05 -0.86 8.42
N ILE A 26 -10.01 -0.30 7.78
CA ILE A 26 -8.62 -0.70 8.06
C ILE A 26 -8.27 -0.27 9.49
N THR A 27 -7.96 -1.25 10.31
CA THR A 27 -7.69 -1.08 11.75
C THR A 27 -6.33 -0.44 12.01
N ALA A 28 -6.17 0.16 13.19
CA ALA A 28 -4.88 0.68 13.65
C ALA A 28 -3.78 -0.39 13.63
N ARG A 29 -4.09 -1.65 13.98
CA ARG A 29 -3.13 -2.76 13.93
C ARG A 29 -2.59 -3.00 12.51
N GLN A 30 -3.46 -2.98 11.50
CA GLN A 30 -3.05 -3.14 10.11
C GLN A 30 -2.23 -1.94 9.62
N LEU A 31 -2.56 -0.72 10.05
CA LEU A 31 -1.76 0.47 9.74
C LEU A 31 -0.38 0.42 10.42
N MET A 32 -0.28 -0.13 11.64
CA MET A 32 1.02 -0.37 12.29
C MET A 32 1.87 -1.42 11.56
N GLU A 33 1.27 -2.46 10.99
CA GLU A 33 1.98 -3.43 10.13
C GLU A 33 2.52 -2.75 8.87
N LEU A 34 1.72 -1.88 8.24
CA LEU A 34 2.15 -1.08 7.09
C LEU A 34 3.28 -0.11 7.45
N ALA A 35 3.14 0.64 8.54
CA ALA A 35 4.15 1.60 9.00
C ALA A 35 5.50 0.93 9.21
N ARG A 36 5.53 -0.20 9.96
CA ARG A 36 6.77 -0.97 10.19
C ARG A 36 7.42 -1.48 8.91
N TRP A 37 6.63 -1.91 7.93
CA TRP A 37 7.19 -2.32 6.64
C TRP A 37 7.81 -1.15 5.90
N LEU A 38 7.12 -0.01 5.88
CA LEU A 38 7.63 1.20 5.25
C LEU A 38 8.88 1.76 5.96
N ASP A 39 9.03 1.53 7.27
CA ASP A 39 10.22 1.93 8.06
C ASP A 39 11.49 1.21 7.60
N GLY A 40 11.35 0.05 6.98
CA GLY A 40 12.44 -0.65 6.31
C GLY A 40 12.82 -0.09 4.94
N GLU A 41 12.23 1.03 4.51
CA GLU A 41 12.46 1.67 3.20
C GLU A 41 12.42 0.68 2.01
N PRO A 42 11.32 -0.07 1.84
CA PRO A 42 11.27 -1.21 0.93
C PRO A 42 11.44 -0.77 -0.53
N GLU A 43 12.24 -1.53 -1.27
CA GLU A 43 12.33 -1.42 -2.73
C GLU A 43 11.18 -2.17 -3.42
N VAL A 44 10.67 -1.59 -4.51
CA VAL A 44 9.52 -2.11 -5.27
C VAL A 44 9.75 -2.04 -6.78
N PRO A 45 9.03 -2.82 -7.60
CA PRO A 45 9.09 -2.73 -9.06
C PRO A 45 8.71 -1.34 -9.59
N GLN A 46 9.16 -1.01 -10.80
CA GLN A 46 8.77 0.25 -11.46
C GLN A 46 7.30 0.30 -11.92
N GLY A 47 6.65 -0.86 -12.10
CA GLY A 47 5.25 -0.96 -12.52
C GLY A 47 4.33 -1.42 -11.40
N GLU A 48 3.15 -1.97 -11.75
CA GLU A 48 2.18 -2.48 -10.78
C GLU A 48 2.81 -3.56 -9.86
N TRP A 49 2.57 -3.42 -8.56
CA TRP A 49 3.00 -4.38 -7.54
C TRP A 49 1.99 -4.49 -6.40
N TYR A 50 2.10 -5.57 -5.62
CA TYR A 50 1.30 -5.72 -4.41
C TYR A 50 2.03 -6.48 -3.30
N LYS A 51 1.70 -6.13 -2.05
CA LYS A 51 2.14 -6.82 -0.83
C LYS A 51 0.94 -7.25 -0.02
N ARG A 52 0.92 -8.50 0.45
CA ARG A 52 -0.14 -9.01 1.33
C ARG A 52 0.27 -8.84 2.80
N PHE A 53 -0.62 -8.26 3.58
CA PHE A 53 -0.57 -8.19 5.04
C PHE A 53 -1.67 -9.08 5.63
N SER A 54 -1.64 -9.27 6.95
CA SER A 54 -2.55 -10.18 7.66
C SER A 54 -4.04 -9.88 7.42
N GLY A 55 -4.41 -8.62 7.17
CA GLY A 55 -5.81 -8.26 6.91
C GLY A 55 -6.04 -7.21 5.83
N MET A 56 -5.04 -6.88 5.02
CA MET A 56 -5.21 -6.08 3.81
C MET A 56 -4.15 -6.44 2.78
N THR A 57 -4.39 -6.12 1.51
CA THR A 57 -3.34 -6.11 0.48
C THR A 57 -3.07 -4.67 0.08
N VAL A 58 -1.80 -4.26 0.11
CA VAL A 58 -1.35 -2.96 -0.38
C VAL A 58 -1.00 -3.13 -1.85
N CYS A 59 -1.56 -2.29 -2.71
CA CYS A 59 -1.28 -2.28 -4.14
C CYS A 59 -0.61 -0.96 -4.50
N GLY A 60 0.45 -1.02 -5.30
CA GLY A 60 1.18 0.15 -5.75
C GLY A 60 1.56 0.08 -7.22
N ASP A 61 2.16 1.18 -7.68
CA ASP A 61 2.70 1.34 -9.03
C ASP A 61 3.90 2.29 -8.94
N GLY A 62 5.08 1.81 -9.36
CA GLY A 62 6.34 2.47 -9.09
C GLY A 62 6.54 2.73 -7.60
N GLU A 63 6.95 3.94 -7.22
CA GLU A 63 7.15 4.30 -5.81
C GLU A 63 5.86 4.54 -5.01
N LEU A 64 4.69 4.54 -5.64
CA LEU A 64 3.44 4.99 -5.01
C LEU A 64 2.57 3.81 -4.56
N ILE A 65 2.07 3.87 -3.32
CA ILE A 65 0.89 3.08 -2.93
C ILE A 65 -0.35 3.69 -3.59
N LYS A 66 -1.15 2.86 -4.26
CA LYS A 66 -2.32 3.29 -5.04
C LYS A 66 -3.65 2.93 -4.39
N THR A 67 -3.75 1.82 -3.69
CA THR A 67 -4.96 1.41 -2.95
C THR A 67 -4.65 0.30 -1.95
N PHE A 68 -5.57 0.09 -1.03
CA PHE A 68 -5.66 -1.14 -0.23
C PHE A 68 -6.66 -2.11 -0.88
N LEU A 69 -6.73 -3.36 -0.46
CA LEU A 69 -7.77 -4.30 -0.82
C LEU A 69 -8.12 -5.14 0.39
N LEU A 70 -9.39 -5.53 0.50
CA LEU A 70 -9.80 -6.54 1.47
C LEU A 70 -9.23 -7.92 1.11
N PRO A 71 -9.04 -8.81 2.09
CA PRO A 71 -8.66 -10.20 1.83
C PRO A 71 -9.57 -10.86 0.77
N GLY A 72 -9.00 -11.73 -0.06
CA GLY A 72 -9.74 -12.45 -1.11
C GLY A 72 -10.01 -11.65 -2.40
N LYS A 73 -9.69 -10.35 -2.47
CA LYS A 73 -9.67 -9.62 -3.75
C LYS A 73 -8.37 -9.91 -4.53
N ASN A 74 -8.47 -9.86 -5.86
CA ASN A 74 -7.35 -10.11 -6.77
C ASN A 74 -6.57 -8.80 -7.01
N PRO A 75 -5.33 -8.69 -6.51
CA PRO A 75 -4.46 -7.57 -6.86
C PRO A 75 -3.91 -7.73 -8.28
N LYS A 76 -3.39 -6.63 -8.83
CA LYS A 76 -2.63 -6.62 -10.09
C LYS A 76 -1.15 -6.43 -9.81
N GLY A 77 -0.32 -6.78 -10.78
CA GLY A 77 1.11 -6.57 -10.73
C GLY A 77 1.93 -7.66 -10.06
N MET A 78 3.20 -7.38 -9.83
CA MET A 78 4.17 -8.30 -9.23
C MET A 78 3.98 -8.38 -7.71
N ARG A 79 3.94 -9.61 -7.15
CA ARG A 79 3.96 -9.78 -5.70
C ARG A 79 5.34 -9.42 -5.16
N ILE A 80 5.35 -8.64 -4.08
CA ILE A 80 6.53 -8.42 -3.25
C ILE A 80 6.29 -9.00 -1.86
N ASP A 81 7.32 -9.63 -1.29
CA ASP A 81 7.23 -10.36 -0.03
C ASP A 81 7.63 -9.53 1.19
#